data_AF-A0A6M3HZS9-F1
#
_entry.id   AF-A0A6M3HZS9-F1
#
_cell.length_a   1.000
_cell.length_b   1.000
_cell.length_c   1.000
_cell.angle_alpha   90.00
_cell.angle_beta   90.00
_cell.angle_gamma   90.00
#
_symmetry.space_group_name_H-M   'P 1'
#
loop_
_entity.id
_entity.type
_entity.pdbx_description
1 polymer ?
#
loop_
_entity_poly.entity_id
_entity_poly.type
_entity_poly.pdbx_seq_one_letter_code
_entity_poly.pdbx_strand_id
1 'polypeptide(L)' 'MKIINFKKLYADFTSIFNLCRYTDESLEEEIIRRVKEESITQGMFLFRFRLVIFKFEVTNDSVEYIGYEK' A
#
# COMPACT_ATOMS: atom_id res chain seq x y z
N MET A 1 4.09 -11.84 -4.69
CA MET A 1 3.87 -10.39 -4.68
C MET A 1 4.85 -9.72 -3.74
N LYS A 2 5.56 -8.73 -4.26
CA LYS A 2 6.36 -7.76 -3.48
C LYS A 2 5.83 -6.36 -3.77
N ILE A 3 6.01 -5.42 -2.84
CA ILE A 3 5.63 -4.03 -3.09
C ILE A 3 6.78 -3.27 -3.77
N ILE A 4 6.54 -2.76 -4.97
CA ILE A 4 7.46 -1.84 -5.65
C ILE A 4 7.23 -0.44 -5.06
N ASN A 5 8.33 0.30 -4.83
CA ASN A 5 8.34 1.62 -4.21
C ASN A 5 7.86 1.67 -2.75
N PHE A 6 8.00 0.58 -1.99
CA PHE A 6 7.59 0.53 -0.57
C PHE A 6 8.21 1.64 0.29
N LYS A 7 9.51 1.96 0.10
CA LYS A 7 10.16 3.06 0.85
C LYS A 7 9.45 4.41 0.67
N LYS A 8 8.95 4.68 -0.54
CA LYS A 8 8.20 5.90 -0.84
C LYS A 8 6.83 5.87 -0.16
N LEU A 9 6.12 4.75 -0.26
CA LEU A 9 4.88 4.52 0.49
C LEU A 9 5.07 4.79 1.98
N TYR A 10 6.09 4.19 2.59
CA TYR A 10 6.33 4.32 4.02
C TYR A 10 6.65 5.76 4.44
N ALA A 11 7.45 6.48 3.64
CA ALA A 11 7.72 7.89 3.86
C ALA A 11 6.45 8.75 3.75
N ASP A 12 5.65 8.55 2.69
CA ASP A 12 4.38 9.26 2.50
C ASP A 12 3.42 8.97 3.67
N PHE A 13 3.31 7.70 4.06
CA PHE A 13 2.45 7.26 5.13
C PHE A 13 2.84 7.86 6.49
N THR A 14 4.13 7.80 6.85
CA THR A 14 4.66 8.34 8.12
C THR A 14 4.69 9.86 8.15
N SER A 15 4.77 10.54 7.00
CA SER A 15 4.64 12.00 6.92
C SER A 15 3.24 12.50 7.29
N ILE A 16 2.22 11.67 7.10
CA ILE A 16 0.81 12.00 7.35
C ILE A 16 0.35 11.45 8.70
N PHE A 17 0.78 10.24 9.03
CA PHE A 17 0.37 9.52 10.22
C PHE A 17 1.57 9.31 11.13
N ASN A 18 1.48 9.83 12.36
CA ASN A 18 2.49 9.53 13.37
C ASN A 18 2.24 8.10 13.88
N LEU A 19 3.11 7.16 13.53
CA LEU A 19 2.90 5.74 13.77
C LEU A 19 3.78 5.25 14.92
N CYS A 20 3.18 5.04 16.09
CA CYS A 20 3.83 4.24 17.14
C CYS A 20 3.68 2.72 16.93
N ARG A 21 3.01 2.24 15.86
CA ARG A 21 2.61 0.80 15.73
C ARG A 21 2.78 0.14 14.37
N TYR A 22 3.04 0.88 13.30
CA TYR A 22 3.27 0.27 11.98
C TYR A 22 4.77 0.24 11.73
N THR A 23 5.35 -0.95 11.74
CA THR A 23 6.67 -1.19 11.14
C THR A 23 6.52 -1.29 9.63
N ASP A 24 7.61 -1.05 8.89
CA ASP A 24 7.72 -1.27 7.45
C ASP A 24 7.08 -2.62 7.04
N GLU A 25 7.43 -3.70 7.73
CA GLU A 25 6.92 -5.05 7.47
C GLU A 25 5.40 -5.17 7.67
N SER A 26 4.86 -4.57 8.73
CA SER A 26 3.42 -4.67 9.05
C SER A 26 2.54 -4.00 7.98
N LEU A 27 3.01 -2.86 7.44
CA LEU A 27 2.30 -2.15 6.38
C LEU A 27 2.38 -2.91 5.05
N GLU A 28 3.56 -3.47 4.72
CA GLU A 28 3.74 -4.27 3.51
C GLU A 28 2.85 -5.52 3.51
N GLU A 29 2.84 -6.25 4.62
CA GLU A 29 2.00 -7.44 4.77
C GLU A 29 0.52 -7.12 4.68
N GLU A 30 0.06 -6.01 5.28
CA GLU A 30 -1.35 -5.61 5.21
C GLU A 30 -1.80 -5.35 3.77
N ILE A 31 -1.00 -4.62 2.99
CA ILE A 31 -1.32 -4.31 1.59
C ILE A 31 -1.36 -5.58 0.75
N ILE A 32 -0.34 -6.44 0.85
CA ILE A 32 -0.30 -7.70 0.11
C ILE A 32 -1.47 -8.61 0.50
N ARG A 33 -1.81 -8.66 1.79
CA ARG A 33 -2.95 -9.44 2.29
C ARG A 33 -4.26 -8.95 1.67
N ARG A 34 -4.51 -7.64 1.67
CA ARG A 34 -5.76 -7.09 1.11
C ARG A 34 -5.86 -7.27 -0.41
N VAL A 35 -4.77 -7.07 -1.15
CA VAL A 35 -4.75 -7.33 -2.61
C VAL A 35 -5.14 -8.78 -2.92
N LYS A 36 -4.63 -9.74 -2.13
CA LYS A 36 -4.97 -11.16 -2.26
C LYS A 36 -6.42 -11.45 -1.84
N GLU A 37 -6.89 -10.87 -0.74
CA GLU A 37 -8.28 -11.05 -0.26
C GLU A 37 -9.29 -10.54 -1.30
N GLU A 38 -8.99 -9.44 -1.97
CA GLU A 38 -9.82 -8.88 -3.06
C GLU A 38 -9.61 -9.59 -4.41
N SER A 39 -8.75 -10.62 -4.48
CA SER A 39 -8.42 -11.37 -5.70
C SER A 39 -8.00 -10.48 -6.88
N ILE A 40 -7.35 -9.35 -6.59
CA ILE A 40 -6.88 -8.42 -7.61
C ILE A 40 -5.60 -8.98 -8.23
N THR A 41 -5.68 -9.42 -9.48
CA THR A 41 -4.55 -9.96 -10.23
C THR A 41 -3.94 -8.93 -11.18
N GLN A 42 -4.74 -8.00 -11.68
CA GLN A 42 -4.31 -6.87 -12.51
C GLN A 42 -5.23 -5.66 -12.28
N GLY A 43 -4.66 -4.46 -12.32
CA GLY A 43 -5.41 -3.20 -12.27
C GLY A 43 -5.06 -2.35 -11.07
N MET A 44 -6.00 -1.57 -10.57
CA MET A 44 -5.75 -0.58 -9.51
C MET A 44 -6.30 -1.04 -8.17
N PHE A 45 -5.46 -1.05 -7.14
CA PHE A 45 -5.85 -1.30 -5.75
C PHE A 45 -5.82 0.01 -4.96
N LEU A 46 -6.86 0.22 -4.15
CA LEU A 46 -7.05 1.44 -3.36
C LEU A 46 -7.04 1.09 -1.88
N PHE A 47 -5.94 1.38 -1.21
CA PHE A 47 -5.84 1.23 0.24
C PHE A 47 -6.31 2.51 0.93
N ARG A 48 -7.50 2.44 1.53
CA ARG A 48 -8.07 3.55 2.30
C ARG A 48 -7.62 3.47 3.75
N PHE A 49 -6.95 4.52 4.22
CA PHE A 49 -6.57 4.68 5.62
C PHE A 49 -6.98 6.07 6.11
N ARG A 50 -7.97 6.10 7.01
CA ARG A 50 -8.64 7.35 7.44
C ARG A 50 -9.15 8.13 6.23
N LEU A 51 -8.72 9.39 6.07
CA LEU A 51 -9.10 10.29 4.97
C LEU A 51 -8.14 10.20 3.77
N VAL A 52 -7.18 9.28 3.77
CA VAL A 52 -6.17 9.18 2.70
C VAL A 52 -6.38 7.89 1.92
N ILE A 53 -6.33 8.00 0.59
CA ILE A 53 -6.39 6.88 -0.34
C ILE A 53 -5.00 6.68 -0.94
N PHE A 54 -4.32 5.61 -0.53
CA PHE A 54 -3.08 5.17 -1.16
C PHE A 54 -3.42 4.28 -2.36
N LYS A 55 -2.79 4.57 -3.49
CA LYS A 55 -3.07 3.92 -4.76
C LYS A 55 -1.93 3.00 -5.13
N PHE A 56 -2.29 1.85 -5.68
CA PHE A 56 -1.37 0.83 -6.15
C PHE A 56 -1.76 0.34 -7.53
N GLU A 57 -0.77 0.15 -8.39
CA GLU A 57 -0.92 -0.64 -9.60
C GLU A 57 -0.54 -2.09 -9.30
N VAL A 58 -1.46 -3.02 -9.56
CA VAL A 58 -1.30 -4.44 -9.30
C VAL A 58 -1.04 -5.14 -10.62
N THR A 59 -0.01 -5.97 -10.63
CA THR A 59 0.25 -6.96 -11.67
C THR A 59 0.26 -8.34 -11.05
N ASN A 60 0.34 -9.40 -11.85
CA ASN A 60 0.38 -10.77 -11.33
C ASN A 60 1.54 -11.00 -10.34
N ASP A 61 2.64 -10.25 -10.49
CA ASP A 61 3.89 -10.50 -9.77
C ASP A 61 4.20 -9.42 -8.71
N SER A 62 3.65 -8.21 -8.87
CA SER A 62 3.99 -7.05 -8.06
C SER A 62 2.78 -6.18 -7.69
N VAL A 63 2.96 -5.41 -6.63
CA VAL A 63 2.06 -4.32 -6.23
C VAL A 63 2.90 -3.05 -6.20
N GLU A 64 2.74 -2.16 -7.17
CA GLU A 64 3.51 -0.92 -7.24
C GLU A 64 2.75 0.22 -6.59
N TYR A 65 3.38 0.88 -5.62
CA TYR A 65 2.85 2.10 -5.05
C TYR A 65 3.03 3.29 -6.01
N ILE A 66 1.91 3.94 -6.37
CA ILE A 66 1.90 5.05 -7.33
C ILE A 66 1.73 6.43 -6.66
N GLY A 67 1.12 6.49 -5.47
CA GLY A 67 0.92 7.74 -4.74
C GLY A 67 -0.32 7.72 -3.84
N TYR A 68 -0.70 8.87 -3.31
CA TYR A 68 -1.88 9.01 -2.46
C TYR A 68 -2.71 10.27 -2.79
N GLU A 69 -3.98 10.23 -2.41
CA GLU A 69 -4.91 11.37 -2.45
C GLU A 69 -5.49 11.61 -1.06
N LYS A 70 -5.77 12.88 -0.73
CA LYS A 70 -6.45 13.32 0.50
C LYS A 70 -7.90 13.69 0.22
#